data_AF-A0A1T4WBR9-F1
#
_entry.id   AF-A0A1T4WBR9-F1
#
_cell.length_a   1.000
_cell.length_b   1.000
_cell.length_c   1.000
_cell.angle_alpha   90.00
_cell.angle_beta   90.00
_cell.angle_gamma   90.00
#
_symmetry.space_group_name_H-M   'P 1'
#
loop_
_entity.id
_entity.type
_entity.pdbx_description
1 polymer ?
#
loop_
_entity_poly.entity_id
_entity_poly.type
_entity_poly.pdbx_seq_one_letter_code
_entity_poly.pdbx_strand_id
1 'polypeptide(L)'
;MKNNWLRNEGSGRQKKYFQTGLFKTLLVKPRQDSVDVDIALTPDYSVLSHERDQYKCELEIVLGEIEEYQSLNCRFPELEPKLIPLLDQAKERSAQLLGKVNGLTNVLKTISEGQYTC
;
A
#
# COMPACT_ATOMS: atom_id res chain seq x y z
N MET A 1 -45.39 8.51 -21.72
CA MET A 1 -43.95 8.41 -22.07
C MET A 1 -43.51 9.75 -22.60
N LYS A 2 -42.96 10.61 -21.74
CA LYS A 2 -42.46 11.92 -22.16
C LYS A 2 -41.18 11.71 -22.98
N ASN A 3 -41.15 12.24 -24.19
CA ASN A 3 -40.00 12.35 -25.13
C ASN A 3 -39.85 11.28 -26.24
N ASN A 4 -40.71 10.25 -26.34
CA ASN A 4 -40.70 9.27 -27.45
C ASN A 4 -39.33 8.60 -27.74
N TRP A 5 -38.43 8.53 -26.76
CA TRP A 5 -37.08 7.96 -26.92
C TRP A 5 -37.03 6.43 -26.93
N LEU A 6 -38.07 5.79 -26.40
CA LEU A 6 -38.21 4.35 -26.36
C LEU A 6 -39.59 3.99 -26.90
N ARG A 7 -39.62 3.06 -27.86
CA ARG A 7 -40.84 2.38 -28.29
C ARG A 7 -40.91 1.01 -27.62
N ASN A 8 -42.12 0.49 -27.43
CA ASN A 8 -42.30 -0.84 -26.88
C ASN A 8 -43.20 -1.67 -27.80
N GLU A 9 -42.94 -2.96 -27.85
CA GLU A 9 -43.74 -3.94 -28.59
C GLU A 9 -44.05 -5.13 -27.68
N GLY A 10 -45.25 -5.71 -27.85
CA GLY A 10 -45.75 -6.81 -27.03
C GLY A 10 -46.41 -6.35 -25.71
N SER A 11 -46.98 -7.32 -24.98
CA SER A 11 -47.66 -7.11 -23.71
C SER A 11 -47.25 -8.15 -22.65
N GLY A 12 -47.41 -7.81 -21.37
CA GLY A 12 -47.06 -8.69 -20.25
C GLY A 12 -45.58 -9.09 -20.25
N ARG A 13 -45.30 -10.39 -20.06
CA ARG A 13 -43.95 -10.96 -20.01
C ARG A 13 -43.17 -10.87 -21.34
N GLN A 14 -43.85 -10.62 -22.45
CA GLN A 14 -43.22 -10.51 -23.78
C GLN A 14 -42.97 -9.04 -24.20
N LYS A 15 -43.18 -8.08 -23.30
CA LYS A 15 -42.96 -6.67 -23.61
C LYS A 15 -41.48 -6.37 -23.77
N LYS A 16 -41.09 -5.93 -24.96
CA LYS A 16 -39.72 -5.53 -25.30
C LYS A 16 -39.69 -4.03 -25.60
N TYR A 17 -38.59 -3.38 -25.23
CA TYR A 17 -38.38 -1.95 -25.47
C TYR A 17 -37.22 -1.76 -26.46
N PHE A 18 -37.39 -0.80 -27.36
CA PHE A 18 -36.42 -0.47 -28.40
C PHE A 18 -36.15 1.03 -28.40
N GLN A 19 -34.89 1.40 -28.53
CA GLN A 19 -34.50 2.80 -28.70
C GLN A 19 -35.00 3.33 -30.04
N THR A 20 -35.60 4.52 -30.03
CA THR A 20 -36.06 5.19 -31.25
C THR A 20 -34.92 6.01 -31.88
N GLY A 21 -35.09 6.43 -33.14
CA GLY A 21 -34.13 7.33 -33.80
C GLY A 21 -33.90 8.63 -33.04
N LEU A 22 -34.91 9.12 -32.32
CA LEU A 22 -34.83 10.33 -31.48
C LEU A 22 -33.86 10.19 -30.31
N PHE A 23 -33.68 8.97 -29.79
CA PHE A 23 -32.68 8.72 -28.75
C PHE A 23 -31.26 8.81 -29.32
N LYS A 24 -31.06 8.36 -30.57
CA LYS A 24 -29.75 8.36 -31.23
C LYS A 24 -29.30 9.76 -31.67
N THR A 25 -30.22 10.69 -31.84
CA THR A 25 -29.91 12.11 -32.13
C THR A 25 -29.56 12.92 -30.88
N LEU A 26 -29.57 12.29 -29.70
CA LEU A 26 -29.26 12.95 -28.44
C LEU A 26 -27.74 13.13 -28.33
N LEU A 27 -27.26 14.33 -28.69
CA LEU A 27 -25.88 14.74 -28.46
C LEU A 27 -25.69 14.99 -26.96
N VAL A 28 -25.31 13.95 -26.23
CA VAL A 28 -24.84 14.09 -24.85
C VAL A 28 -23.51 14.82 -24.90
N LYS A 29 -23.50 16.11 -24.60
CA LYS A 29 -22.27 16.82 -24.28
C LYS A 29 -21.79 16.30 -22.92
N PRO A 30 -20.54 15.81 -22.80
CA PRO A 30 -19.96 15.56 -21.48
C PRO A 30 -20.08 16.86 -20.68
N ARG A 31 -20.57 16.79 -19.44
CA ARG A 31 -20.43 17.92 -18.53
C ARG A 31 -18.93 18.11 -18.31
N GLN A 32 -18.38 19.20 -18.83
CA GLN A 32 -17.10 19.73 -18.37
C GLN A 32 -17.36 20.39 -17.02
N ASP A 33 -17.73 19.58 -16.03
CA ASP A 33 -17.57 19.98 -14.65
C ASP A 33 -16.06 19.88 -14.42
N SER A 34 -15.34 20.98 -14.64
CA SER A 34 -13.99 21.12 -14.10
C SER A 34 -14.15 21.09 -12.60
N VAL A 35 -14.11 19.90 -12.02
CA VAL A 35 -13.85 19.75 -10.60
C VAL A 35 -12.45 20.32 -10.44
N ASP A 36 -12.38 21.52 -9.91
CA ASP A 36 -11.14 22.09 -9.41
C ASP A 36 -10.78 21.23 -8.20
N VAL A 37 -10.21 20.07 -8.48
CA VAL A 37 -9.63 19.24 -7.44
C VAL A 37 -8.35 19.97 -7.13
N ASP A 38 -8.39 20.79 -6.08
CA ASP A 38 -7.21 21.21 -5.34
C ASP A 38 -6.64 19.94 -4.68
N ILE A 39 -6.13 19.02 -5.52
CA ILE A 39 -5.21 17.99 -5.09
C ILE A 39 -3.97 18.80 -4.78
N ALA A 40 -3.83 19.22 -3.53
CA ALA A 40 -2.53 19.50 -2.99
C ALA A 40 -1.65 18.33 -3.43
N LEU A 41 -0.77 18.57 -4.40
CA LEU A 41 0.15 17.60 -4.99
C LEU A 41 1.24 17.25 -3.97
N THR A 42 0.87 16.99 -2.72
CA THR A 42 1.76 16.39 -1.74
C THR A 42 1.83 14.91 -2.10
N PRO A 43 3.00 14.40 -2.50
CA PRO A 43 3.13 12.99 -2.80
C PRO A 43 2.80 12.21 -1.53
N ASP A 44 1.90 11.22 -1.63
CA ASP A 44 1.58 10.34 -0.51
C ASP A 44 2.75 9.38 -0.28
N TYR A 45 3.56 9.67 0.73
CA TYR A 45 4.68 8.83 1.15
C TYR A 45 4.29 7.80 2.23
N SER A 46 2.99 7.49 2.40
CA SER A 46 2.50 6.47 3.33
C SER A 46 3.17 5.11 3.14
N VAL A 47 3.50 4.75 1.88
CA VAL A 47 4.23 3.53 1.54
C VAL A 47 5.58 3.42 2.27
N LEU A 48 6.36 4.51 2.34
CA LEU A 48 7.66 4.52 3.02
C LEU A 48 7.52 4.32 4.54
N SER A 49 6.43 4.83 5.13
CA SER A 49 6.14 4.60 6.55
C SER A 49 5.79 3.15 6.81
N HIS A 50 4.99 2.53 5.93
CA HIS A 50 4.65 1.12 6.01
C HIS A 50 5.89 0.22 5.87
N GLU A 51 6.75 0.49 4.88
CA GLU A 51 8.01 -0.23 4.70
C GLU A 51 8.91 -0.15 5.94
N ARG A 52 9.06 1.05 6.52
CA ARG A 52 9.83 1.24 7.76
C ARG A 52 9.28 0.38 8.89
N ASP A 53 7.96 0.35 9.05
CA ASP A 53 7.32 -0.39 10.13
C ASP A 53 7.41 -1.90 9.92
N GLN A 54 7.35 -2.37 8.67
CA GLN A 54 7.66 -3.76 8.33
C GLN A 54 9.10 -4.14 8.71
N TYR A 55 10.10 -3.32 8.35
CA TYR A 55 11.49 -3.59 8.71
C TYR A 55 11.73 -3.57 10.22
N LYS A 56 11.00 -2.75 10.98
CA LYS A 56 11.02 -2.81 12.45
C LYS A 56 10.49 -4.15 12.95
N CYS A 57 9.36 -4.63 12.44
CA CYS A 57 8.82 -5.94 12.82
C CYS A 57 9.81 -7.07 12.50
N GLU A 58 10.41 -7.07 11.30
CA GLU A 58 11.43 -8.06 10.93
C GLU A 58 12.66 -7.98 11.85
N LEU A 59 13.08 -6.78 12.24
CA LEU A 59 14.20 -6.59 13.16
C LEU A 59 13.91 -7.22 14.54
N GLU A 60 12.73 -7.00 15.11
CA GLU A 60 12.32 -7.60 16.39
C GLU A 60 12.36 -9.13 16.34
N ILE A 61 11.93 -9.73 15.22
CA ILE A 61 12.00 -11.19 15.04
C ILE A 61 13.45 -11.66 15.08
N VAL A 62 14.35 -11.02 14.33
CA VAL A 62 15.77 -11.41 14.27
C VAL A 62 16.47 -11.21 15.62
N LEU A 63 16.10 -10.19 16.39
CA LEU A 63 16.61 -10.03 17.76
C LEU A 63 16.16 -11.18 18.66
N GLY A 64 14.92 -11.64 18.54
CA GLY A 64 14.44 -12.85 19.22
C GLY A 64 15.20 -14.12 18.80
N GLU A 65 15.52 -14.27 17.51
CA GLU A 65 16.37 -15.38 17.04
C GLU A 65 17.76 -15.36 17.71
N ILE A 66 18.37 -14.17 17.81
CA ILE A 66 19.68 -13.99 18.47
C ILE A 66 19.62 -14.40 19.94
N GLU A 67 18.59 -13.96 20.67
CA GLU A 67 18.39 -14.31 22.09
C GLU A 67 18.24 -15.83 22.26
N GLU A 68 17.46 -16.48 21.40
CA GLU A 68 17.26 -17.93 21.45
C GLU A 68 18.56 -18.68 21.12
N TYR A 69 19.33 -18.25 20.12
CA TYR A 69 20.63 -18.87 19.83
C TYR A 69 21.61 -18.75 20.99
N GLN A 70 21.65 -17.60 21.67
CA GLN A 70 22.49 -17.43 22.86
C GLN A 70 22.03 -18.33 24.02
N SER A 71 20.72 -18.38 24.26
CA SER A 71 20.10 -19.26 25.26
C SER A 71 20.43 -20.74 25.00
N LEU A 72 20.30 -21.19 23.75
CA LEU A 72 20.63 -22.55 23.35
C LEU A 72 22.13 -22.84 23.46
N ASN A 73 23.00 -21.88 23.12
CA ASN A 73 24.45 -22.05 23.26
C ASN A 73 24.86 -22.22 24.73
N CYS A 74 24.22 -21.48 25.64
CA CYS A 74 24.44 -21.63 27.08
C CYS A 74 23.94 -22.99 27.62
N ARG A 75 22.83 -23.50 27.08
CA ARG A 75 22.20 -24.77 27.54
C ARG A 75 22.86 -26.01 26.95
N PHE A 76 23.33 -25.91 25.71
CA PHE A 76 23.88 -27.01 24.92
C PHE A 76 25.19 -26.56 24.23
N PRO A 77 26.30 -26.41 24.98
CA PRO A 77 27.57 -25.93 24.43
C PRO A 77 28.11 -26.80 23.28
N GLU A 78 27.73 -28.07 23.22
CA GLU A 78 28.08 -28.98 22.12
C GLU A 78 27.50 -28.56 20.76
N LEU A 79 26.46 -27.71 20.75
CA LEU A 79 25.87 -27.15 19.53
C LEU A 79 26.56 -25.87 19.06
N GLU A 80 27.50 -25.32 19.85
CA GLU A 80 28.18 -24.06 19.57
C GLU A 80 28.74 -23.95 18.15
N PRO A 81 29.44 -24.96 17.58
CA PRO A 81 29.97 -24.86 16.22
C PRO A 81 28.90 -24.70 15.14
N LYS A 82 27.66 -25.12 15.42
CA LYS A 82 26.51 -24.97 14.52
C LYS A 82 25.73 -23.68 14.79
N LEU A 83 25.69 -23.22 16.03
CA LEU A 83 24.95 -22.03 16.44
C LEU A 83 25.71 -20.73 16.14
N ILE A 84 27.04 -20.71 16.23
CA ILE A 84 27.86 -19.52 15.95
C ILE A 84 27.57 -18.94 14.54
N PRO A 85 27.59 -19.74 13.45
CA PRO A 85 27.30 -19.20 12.12
C PRO A 85 25.89 -18.61 11.99
N LEU A 86 24.90 -19.22 12.65
CA LEU A 86 23.52 -18.71 12.66
C LEU A 86 23.42 -17.40 13.45
N LEU A 87 24.10 -17.32 14.58
CA LEU A 87 24.18 -16.12 15.41
C LEU A 87 24.84 -14.96 14.66
N ASP A 88 25.95 -15.21 13.96
CA ASP A 88 26.65 -14.19 13.17
C ASP A 88 25.80 -13.72 11.99
N GLN A 89 25.12 -14.65 11.29
CA GLN A 89 24.19 -14.29 10.22
C GLN A 89 23.02 -13.44 10.74
N ALA A 90 22.44 -13.80 11.89
CA ALA A 90 21.35 -13.05 12.50
C ALA A 90 21.80 -11.64 12.92
N LYS A 91 23.00 -11.50 13.49
CA LYS A 91 23.60 -10.19 13.81
C LYS A 91 23.83 -9.33 12.57
N GLU A 92 24.30 -9.92 11.48
CA GLU A 92 24.47 -9.17 10.23
C GLU A 92 23.13 -8.70 9.67
N ARG A 93 22.13 -9.59 9.64
CA ARG A 93 20.76 -9.25 9.21
C ARG A 93 20.14 -8.16 10.07
N SER A 94 20.29 -8.20 11.39
CA SER A 94 19.75 -7.17 12.29
C SER A 94 20.40 -5.81 12.04
N ALA A 95 21.72 -5.76 11.83
CA ALA A 95 22.42 -4.54 11.45
C ALA A 95 21.91 -3.96 10.12
N GLN A 96 21.69 -4.80 9.11
CA GLN A 96 21.13 -4.37 7.82
C GLN A 96 19.70 -3.83 7.97
N LEU A 97 18.83 -4.51 8.70
CA LEU A 97 17.45 -4.08 8.95
C LEU A 97 17.42 -2.75 9.71
N LEU A 98 18.23 -2.60 10.75
CA LEU A 98 18.37 -1.34 11.49
C LEU A 98 18.84 -0.20 10.58
N GLY A 99 19.79 -0.48 9.68
CA GLY A 99 20.24 0.46 8.66
C GLY A 99 19.10 0.95 7.77
N LYS A 100 18.23 0.04 7.31
CA LYS A 100 17.05 0.37 6.50
C LYS A 100 16.03 1.20 7.29
N VAL A 101 15.74 0.83 8.55
CA VAL A 101 14.86 1.59 9.44
C VAL A 101 15.38 3.01 9.64
N ASN A 102 16.67 3.17 9.90
CA ASN A 102 17.30 4.48 10.08
C ASN A 102 17.26 5.31 8.80
N GLY A 103 17.55 4.70 7.65
CA GLY A 103 17.47 5.34 6.34
C GLY A 103 16.07 5.91 6.07
N LEU A 104 15.04 5.07 6.19
CA LEU A 104 13.65 5.51 5.98
C LEU A 104 13.19 6.53 7.01
N THR A 105 13.61 6.39 8.28
CA THR A 105 13.29 7.36 9.34
C THR A 105 13.86 8.74 9.01
N ASN A 106 15.11 8.81 8.54
CA ASN A 106 15.74 10.06 8.15
C ASN A 106 15.05 10.68 6.93
N VAL A 107 14.75 9.90 5.90
CA VAL A 107 14.03 10.39 4.70
C VAL A 107 12.66 10.94 5.08
N LEU A 108 11.86 10.19 5.83
CA LEU A 108 10.53 10.62 6.28
C LEU A 108 10.59 11.90 7.11
N LYS A 109 11.62 12.04 7.96
CA LYS A 109 11.86 13.25 8.75
C LYS A 109 12.11 14.46 7.84
N THR A 110 12.98 14.34 6.84
CA THR A 110 13.27 15.44 5.90
C THR A 110 12.03 15.89 5.12
N ILE A 111 11.16 14.94 4.74
CA ILE A 111 9.89 15.23 4.06
C ILE A 111 8.93 15.98 5.00
N SER A 112 8.84 15.58 6.27
CA SER A 112 7.99 16.27 7.25
C SER A 112 8.48 17.66 7.61
N GLU A 113 9.79 17.89 7.70
CA GLU A 113 10.37 19.18 8.04
C GLU A 113 10.18 20.20 6.90
N GLY A 114 10.26 19.76 5.63
CA GLY A 114 9.99 20.58 4.46
C GLY A 114 8.53 21.02 4.29
N GLN A 115 7.59 20.45 5.05
CA GLN A 115 6.18 20.87 5.06
C GLN A 115 5.90 22.08 5.96
N TYR A 116 6.79 22.40 6.91
CA TYR A 116 6.63 23.52 7.84
C TYR A 116 7.33 24.81 7.40
N THR A 117 8.05 24.80 6.28
CA THR A 117 8.71 25.98 5.70
C THR A 117 7.94 26.49 4.49
N CYS A 118 6.77 27.08 4.72
CA CYS A 118 6.04 27.92 3.76
C CYS A 118 5.44 29.12 4.49
#